data_AF-A0A538PFJ4-F1
#
_entry.id   AF-A0A538PFJ4-F1
#
_cell.length_a   1.000
_cell.length_b   1.000
_cell.length_c   1.000
_cell.angle_alpha   90.00
_cell.angle_beta   90.00
_cell.angle_gamma   90.00
#
_symmetry.space_group_name_H-M   'P 1'
#
loop_
_entity.id
_entity.type
_entity.pdbx_description
1 polymer ?
#
loop_
_entity_poly.entity_id
_entity_poly.type
_entity_poly.pdbx_seq_one_letter_code
_entity_poly.pdbx_strand_id
1 'polypeptide(L)'
;MDFDRIDALSLVGVGPAPSLKVQLASRLTVLTGQNSAGKTFILDVLWWALTGTWADLFAWPRRDPGEGLEPTISLGLPGRSAVACRYTPADETWSRPAELGSIQALVIFCRVDGGFAVWDPVRGRETGSSKRNGQGRSSERTAFVFSPNQLWKDGLKTEEGVVLCNGIIHDVVDWKARRPELSDVLNRVLSRLSASDEPMRLGEPQRLWIFLPCGCPMAISRLSMLPQR
;
A
#
# COMPACT_ATOMS: atom_id res chain seq x y z
N MET A 1 10.96 13.04 15.48
CA MET A 1 11.14 13.91 14.31
C MET A 1 10.17 13.44 13.25
N ASP A 2 9.47 14.35 12.61
CA ASP A 2 8.51 14.02 11.55
C ASP A 2 9.07 14.48 10.20
N PHE A 3 8.66 13.80 9.14
CA PHE A 3 8.95 14.20 7.77
C PHE A 3 7.72 14.00 6.90
N ASP A 4 7.68 14.68 5.75
CA ASP A 4 6.56 14.65 4.80
C ASP A 4 6.95 14.02 3.44
N ARG A 5 8.24 13.95 3.12
CA ARG A 5 8.74 13.32 1.89
C ARG A 5 10.19 12.84 1.98
N ILE A 6 10.59 12.04 1.00
CA ILE A 6 11.97 11.61 0.74
C ILE A 6 12.45 12.33 -0.52
N ASP A 7 13.64 12.95 -0.47
CA ASP A 7 14.25 13.67 -1.59
C ASP A 7 15.28 12.79 -2.35
N ALA A 8 15.84 11.78 -1.69
CA ALA A 8 16.79 10.86 -2.32
C ALA A 8 16.74 9.47 -1.68
N LEU A 9 17.00 8.45 -2.50
CA LEU A 9 17.20 7.07 -2.08
C LEU A 9 18.57 6.60 -2.59
N SER A 10 19.39 6.03 -1.73
CA SER A 10 20.65 5.39 -2.10
C SER A 10 20.69 3.98 -1.54
N LEU A 11 20.96 3.02 -2.41
CA LEU A 11 21.01 1.59 -2.13
C LEU A 11 22.42 1.11 -2.38
N VAL A 12 23.01 0.40 -1.42
CA VAL A 12 24.32 -0.22 -1.53
C VAL A 12 24.19 -1.66 -1.05
N GLY A 13 24.66 -2.63 -1.84
CA GLY A 13 24.59 -4.05 -1.49
C GLY A 13 23.16 -4.60 -1.40
N VAL A 14 22.16 -3.94 -2.00
CA VAL A 14 20.74 -4.32 -1.97
C VAL A 14 20.06 -3.99 -3.30
N GLY A 15 19.22 -4.90 -3.79
CA GLY A 15 18.52 -4.72 -5.06
C GLY A 15 19.29 -5.17 -6.31
N PRO A 16 18.84 -4.72 -7.51
CA PRO A 16 19.28 -5.29 -8.78
C PRO A 16 20.73 -4.92 -9.17
N ALA A 17 21.29 -3.85 -8.62
CA ALA A 17 22.66 -3.40 -8.86
C ALA A 17 23.48 -3.36 -7.55
N PRO A 18 24.82 -3.44 -7.59
CA PRO A 18 25.67 -3.30 -6.41
C PRO A 18 25.48 -1.96 -5.69
N SER A 19 25.23 -0.90 -6.46
CA SER A 19 24.79 0.39 -5.95
C SER A 19 23.76 1.03 -6.88
N LEU A 20 22.80 1.76 -6.31
CA LEU A 20 21.76 2.47 -7.04
C LEU A 20 21.40 3.74 -6.28
N LYS A 21 21.33 4.87 -6.98
CA LYS A 21 20.94 6.15 -6.39
C LYS A 21 19.82 6.79 -7.21
N VAL A 22 18.78 7.24 -6.53
CA VAL A 22 17.62 7.92 -7.13
C VAL A 22 17.44 9.26 -6.43
N GLN A 23 17.35 10.32 -7.22
CA GLN A 23 16.91 11.63 -6.75
C GLN A 23 15.41 11.76 -7.01
N LEU A 24 14.64 12.08 -5.98
CA LEU A 24 13.20 12.29 -6.07
C LEU A 24 12.93 13.80 -6.17
N ALA A 25 12.03 14.18 -7.07
CA ALA A 25 11.54 15.54 -7.18
C ALA A 25 10.45 15.81 -6.13
N SER A 26 10.24 17.09 -5.80
CA SER A 26 9.34 17.53 -4.72
C SER A 26 7.85 17.23 -4.94
N ARG A 27 7.43 16.88 -6.17
CA ARG A 27 6.01 16.68 -6.51
C ARG A 27 5.78 15.42 -7.33
N LEU A 28 6.47 15.28 -8.46
CA LEU A 28 6.30 14.16 -9.38
C LEU A 28 7.67 13.66 -9.80
N THR A 29 7.91 12.38 -9.53
CA THR A 29 9.06 11.64 -10.08
C THR A 29 8.52 10.57 -11.01
N VAL A 30 9.03 10.54 -12.26
CA VAL A 30 8.66 9.52 -13.25
C VAL A 30 9.84 8.57 -13.41
N LEU A 31 9.64 7.31 -13.02
CA LEU A 31 10.64 6.25 -13.20
C LEU A 31 10.29 5.41 -14.43
N THR A 32 11.08 5.57 -15.49
CA THR A 32 10.91 4.80 -16.74
C THR A 32 12.00 3.75 -16.89
N GLY A 33 11.71 2.68 -17.64
CA GLY A 33 12.70 1.65 -17.94
C GLY A 33 12.05 0.35 -18.40
N GLN A 34 12.86 -0.59 -18.89
CA GLN A 34 12.41 -1.91 -19.34
C GLN A 34 11.71 -2.70 -18.23
N ASN A 35 10.94 -3.71 -18.62
CA ASN A 35 10.41 -4.68 -17.67
C ASN A 35 11.57 -5.32 -16.88
N SER A 36 11.35 -5.57 -15.59
CA SER A 36 12.37 -6.14 -14.69
C SER A 36 13.59 -5.27 -14.40
N ALA A 37 13.62 -4.00 -14.81
CA ALA A 37 14.71 -3.07 -14.47
C ALA A 37 14.77 -2.65 -12.98
N GLY A 38 13.87 -3.17 -12.13
CA GLY A 38 13.84 -2.87 -10.69
C GLY A 38 12.99 -1.66 -10.28
N LYS A 39 12.10 -1.17 -11.15
CA LYS A 39 11.17 -0.06 -10.82
C LYS A 39 10.29 -0.38 -9.61
N THR A 40 9.66 -1.56 -9.61
CA THR A 40 8.83 -2.03 -8.49
C THR A 40 9.64 -2.13 -7.21
N PHE A 41 10.86 -2.68 -7.29
CA PHE A 41 11.77 -2.79 -6.15
C PHE A 41 12.08 -1.44 -5.49
N ILE A 42 12.30 -0.39 -6.28
CA ILE A 42 12.49 0.97 -5.75
C ILE A 42 11.23 1.43 -4.98
N LEU A 43 10.04 1.15 -5.50
CA LEU A 43 8.77 1.51 -4.86
C LEU A 43 8.55 0.72 -3.55
N ASP A 44 8.90 -0.57 -3.51
CA ASP A 44 8.84 -1.39 -2.28
C ASP A 44 9.75 -0.83 -1.18
N VAL A 45 10.98 -0.45 -1.54
CA VAL A 45 11.93 0.16 -0.59
C VAL A 45 11.45 1.54 -0.14
N LEU A 46 10.90 2.36 -1.04
CA LEU A 46 10.34 3.66 -0.67
C LEU A 46 9.13 3.52 0.27
N TRP A 47 8.27 2.54 0.01
CA TRP A 47 7.17 2.22 0.91
C TRP A 47 7.69 1.88 2.30
N TRP A 48 8.63 0.94 2.42
CA TRP A 48 9.24 0.58 3.70
C TRP A 48 9.94 1.76 4.38
N ALA A 49 10.66 2.58 3.61
CA ALA A 49 11.32 3.77 4.14
C ALA A 49 10.32 4.73 4.78
N LEU A 50 9.18 4.96 4.13
CA LEU A 50 8.11 5.83 4.61
C LEU A 50 7.40 5.24 5.83
N THR A 51 6.95 3.99 5.74
CA THR A 51 5.98 3.42 6.69
C THR A 51 6.63 2.54 7.76
N GLY A 52 7.72 1.85 7.41
CA GLY A 52 8.41 0.87 8.24
C GLY A 52 7.96 -0.55 8.07
N THR A 53 6.95 -0.77 7.25
CA THR A 53 6.44 -2.09 6.95
C THR A 53 6.71 -2.40 5.49
N TRP A 54 6.80 -3.69 5.16
CA TRP A 54 6.87 -4.11 3.76
C TRP A 54 5.44 -4.31 3.25
N ALA A 55 5.14 -3.76 2.07
CA ALA A 55 3.86 -3.99 1.42
C ALA A 55 3.81 -5.40 0.82
N ASP A 56 4.91 -5.87 0.25
CA ASP A 56 5.02 -7.16 -0.40
C ASP A 56 6.36 -7.83 -0.09
N LEU A 57 7.35 -7.69 -0.98
CA LEU A 57 8.63 -8.35 -0.84
C LEU A 57 9.59 -7.55 0.04
N PHE A 58 10.25 -8.25 0.96
CA PHE A 58 11.37 -7.73 1.71
C PHE A 58 12.58 -7.48 0.79
N ALA A 59 13.25 -6.33 0.94
CA ALA A 59 14.47 -6.04 0.21
C ALA A 59 15.67 -6.77 0.82
N TRP A 60 15.89 -8.02 0.44
CA TRP A 60 17.04 -8.79 0.91
C TRP A 60 18.37 -8.18 0.44
N PRO A 61 19.40 -8.16 1.30
CA PRO A 61 20.76 -7.89 0.86
C PRO A 61 21.19 -8.80 -0.29
N ARG A 62 22.06 -8.28 -1.15
CA ARG A 62 22.71 -9.08 -2.19
C ARG A 62 23.59 -10.13 -1.52
N ARG A 63 23.56 -11.37 -2.04
CA ARG A 63 24.47 -12.44 -1.62
C ARG A 63 25.93 -12.11 -1.89
N ASP A 64 26.16 -11.38 -2.99
CA ASP A 64 27.45 -10.81 -3.33
C ASP A 64 27.29 -9.28 -3.45
N PRO A 65 27.46 -8.55 -2.34
CA PRO A 65 27.35 -7.09 -2.34
C PRO A 65 28.57 -6.42 -3.01
N GLY A 66 29.64 -7.17 -3.30
CA GLY A 66 30.98 -6.65 -3.59
C GLY A 66 31.86 -6.64 -2.34
N GLU A 67 33.16 -6.91 -2.49
CA GLU A 67 34.10 -6.99 -1.35
C GLU A 67 34.03 -5.73 -0.46
N GLY A 68 33.80 -5.95 0.83
CA GLY A 68 33.80 -4.89 1.85
C GLY A 68 32.57 -3.96 1.85
N LEU A 69 31.54 -4.23 1.04
CA LEU A 69 30.31 -3.42 1.04
C LEU A 69 29.30 -3.91 2.06
N GLU A 70 28.99 -3.06 3.04
CA GLU A 70 27.90 -3.30 4.00
C GLU A 70 26.54 -2.91 3.38
N PRO A 71 25.56 -3.83 3.34
CA PRO A 71 24.23 -3.55 2.81
C PRO A 71 23.56 -2.38 3.54
N THR A 72 23.24 -1.33 2.80
CA THR A 72 22.74 -0.06 3.35
C THR A 72 21.65 0.53 2.45
N ILE A 73 20.55 0.96 3.07
CA ILE A 73 19.52 1.82 2.48
C ILE A 73 19.66 3.21 3.10
N SER A 74 20.05 4.21 2.32
CA SER A 74 20.18 5.60 2.81
C SER A 74 19.08 6.49 2.24
N LEU A 75 18.51 7.32 3.10
CA LEU A 75 17.36 8.17 2.81
C LEU A 75 17.77 9.64 2.96
N GLY A 76 17.65 10.40 1.88
CA GLY A 76 17.78 11.86 1.89
C GLY A 76 16.44 12.49 2.25
N LEU A 77 16.43 13.32 3.28
CA LEU A 77 15.24 14.03 3.75
C LEU A 77 15.46 15.55 3.60
N PRO A 78 14.41 16.33 3.30
CA PRO A 78 14.54 17.78 3.16
C PRO A 78 15.17 18.43 4.39
N GLY A 79 16.23 19.22 4.18
CA GLY A 79 16.90 19.98 5.24
C GLY A 79 17.63 19.15 6.30
N ARG A 80 17.89 17.87 6.03
CA ARG A 80 18.50 16.94 6.99
C ARG A 80 19.62 16.14 6.35
N SER A 81 20.60 15.73 7.15
CA SER A 81 21.60 14.76 6.73
C SER A 81 20.92 13.43 6.36
N ALA A 82 21.48 12.74 5.36
CA ALA A 82 20.97 11.44 4.94
C ALA A 82 21.01 10.46 6.13
N VAL A 83 19.94 9.68 6.29
CA VAL A 83 19.82 8.67 7.34
C VAL A 83 20.10 7.31 6.73
N ALA A 84 21.09 6.60 7.29
CA ALA A 84 21.48 5.27 6.83
C ALA A 84 20.78 4.19 7.65
N CYS A 85 20.09 3.29 6.97
CA CYS A 85 19.49 2.09 7.52
C CYS A 85 20.35 0.89 7.10
N ARG A 86 20.95 0.19 8.06
CA ARG A 86 21.79 -0.99 7.83
C ARG A 86 20.98 -2.26 8.01
N TYR A 87 21.35 -3.30 7.29
CA TYR A 87 20.77 -4.62 7.51
C TYR A 87 21.37 -5.26 8.77
N THR A 88 20.52 -5.83 9.62
CA THR A 88 20.90 -6.56 10.83
C THR A 88 20.70 -8.06 10.58
N PRO A 89 21.76 -8.85 10.34
CA PRO A 89 21.63 -10.27 10.04
C PRO A 89 21.00 -11.10 11.17
N ALA A 90 21.21 -10.70 12.43
CA ALA A 90 20.67 -11.42 13.58
C ALA A 90 19.14 -11.36 13.67
N ASP A 91 18.55 -10.25 13.23
CA ASP A 91 17.11 -9.97 13.30
C ASP A 91 16.42 -10.09 11.92
N GLU A 92 17.19 -10.43 10.88
CA GLU A 92 16.78 -10.47 9.47
C GLU A 92 15.98 -9.23 9.02
N THR A 93 16.37 -8.05 9.50
CA THR A 93 15.64 -6.81 9.29
C THR A 93 16.54 -5.63 8.98
N TRP A 94 15.95 -4.55 8.49
CA TRP A 94 16.63 -3.28 8.29
C TRP A 94 16.44 -2.39 9.51
N SER A 95 17.53 -1.86 10.06
CA SER A 95 17.48 -0.90 11.16
C SER A 95 16.65 0.32 10.78
N ARG A 96 15.85 0.87 11.71
CA ARG A 96 15.23 2.19 11.57
C ARG A 96 15.71 3.11 12.69
N PRO A 97 16.80 3.86 12.47
CA PRO A 97 17.31 4.80 13.46
C PRO A 97 16.26 5.85 13.84
N ALA A 98 16.26 6.29 15.10
CA ALA A 98 15.29 7.27 15.61
C ALA A 98 15.34 8.61 14.85
N GLU A 99 16.51 8.94 14.29
CA GLU A 99 16.72 10.07 13.43
C GLU A 99 15.73 10.02 12.26
N LEU A 100 15.53 8.88 11.61
CA LEU A 100 14.64 8.76 10.43
C LEU A 100 13.28 9.41 10.69
N GLY A 101 12.71 9.14 11.87
CA GLY A 101 11.43 9.70 12.28
C GLY A 101 10.23 8.94 11.71
N SER A 102 9.08 9.60 11.63
CA SER A 102 7.86 9.01 11.08
C SER A 102 7.21 9.92 10.03
N ILE A 103 6.64 9.32 8.99
CA ILE A 103 5.88 10.02 7.97
C ILE A 103 4.53 10.48 8.54
N GLN A 104 4.21 11.77 8.42
CA GLN A 104 2.92 12.36 8.85
C GLN A 104 1.99 12.65 7.67
N ALA A 105 2.16 11.92 6.57
CA ALA A 105 1.36 12.04 5.35
C ALA A 105 0.67 10.71 5.01
N LEU A 106 -0.45 10.79 4.28
CA LEU A 106 -1.08 9.64 3.65
C LEU A 106 -0.15 9.09 2.57
N VAL A 107 0.19 7.80 2.65
CA VAL A 107 0.99 7.11 1.63
C VAL A 107 0.11 6.06 0.98
N ILE A 108 0.05 6.07 -0.36
CA ILE A 108 -0.67 5.09 -1.16
C ILE A 108 0.33 4.44 -2.11
N PHE A 109 0.38 3.12 -2.10
CA PHE A 109 1.18 2.32 -3.02
C PHE A 109 0.27 1.41 -3.85
N CYS A 110 0.15 1.73 -5.13
CA CYS A 110 -0.52 0.88 -6.12
C CYS A 110 0.48 -0.16 -6.64
N ARG A 111 0.26 -1.43 -6.35
CA ARG A 111 1.19 -2.52 -6.66
C ARG A 111 0.93 -3.12 -8.04
N VAL A 112 1.96 -3.75 -8.60
CA VAL A 112 1.91 -4.36 -9.94
C VAL A 112 1.03 -5.60 -10.03
N ASP A 113 0.74 -6.25 -8.91
CA ASP A 113 -0.17 -7.40 -8.81
C ASP A 113 -1.65 -7.00 -8.70
N GLY A 114 -1.94 -5.70 -8.76
CA GLY A 114 -3.28 -5.13 -8.57
C GLY A 114 -3.66 -4.93 -7.10
N GLY A 115 -2.75 -5.23 -6.17
CA GLY A 115 -2.91 -4.92 -4.75
C GLY A 115 -2.66 -3.45 -4.44
N PHE A 116 -3.07 -3.04 -3.24
CA PHE A 116 -2.85 -1.68 -2.74
C PHE A 116 -2.32 -1.72 -1.32
N ALA A 117 -1.43 -0.81 -0.97
CA ALA A 117 -1.03 -0.58 0.41
C ALA A 117 -1.29 0.89 0.79
N VAL A 118 -1.85 1.11 1.98
CA VAL A 118 -2.23 2.43 2.47
C VAL A 118 -1.71 2.65 3.89
N TRP A 119 -0.97 3.73 4.08
CA TRP A 119 -0.56 4.22 5.39
C TRP A 119 -1.28 5.52 5.70
N ASP A 120 -2.05 5.52 6.79
CA ASP A 120 -2.76 6.69 7.28
C ASP A 120 -2.34 6.96 8.75
N PRO A 121 -1.58 8.05 9.01
CA PRO A 121 -1.11 8.38 10.35
C PRO A 121 -2.24 8.77 11.32
N VAL A 122 -3.44 9.10 10.83
CA VAL A 122 -4.61 9.38 11.66
C VAL A 122 -5.26 8.07 12.11
N ARG A 123 -5.54 7.16 11.18
CA ARG A 123 -6.16 5.86 11.49
C ARG A 123 -5.27 4.94 12.33
N GLY A 124 -3.95 4.99 12.12
CA GLY A 124 -3.00 4.24 12.95
C GLY A 124 -3.00 4.63 14.43
N ARG A 125 -3.59 5.78 14.81
CA ARG A 125 -3.80 6.16 16.22
C ARG A 125 -5.01 5.47 16.84
N GLU A 126 -6.06 5.24 16.04
CA GLU A 126 -7.34 4.67 16.51
C GLU A 126 -7.25 3.17 16.75
N THR A 127 -6.48 2.44 15.93
CA THR A 127 -6.19 1.00 16.15
C THR A 127 -5.26 0.77 17.35
N GLY A 128 -4.60 1.82 17.86
CA GLY A 128 -3.75 1.77 19.05
C GLY A 128 -4.46 2.01 20.38
N SER A 129 -5.78 2.21 20.38
CA SER A 129 -6.60 2.39 21.59
C SER A 129 -7.11 1.06 22.17
N SER A 130 -6.22 0.10 22.41
CA SER A 130 -6.56 -1.12 23.15
C SER A 130 -5.49 -1.47 24.19
N LYS A 131 -5.82 -1.13 25.45
CA LYS A 131 -5.32 -1.66 26.73
C LYS A 131 -3.90 -1.28 27.17
N ARG A 132 -3.89 -0.26 28.02
CA ARG A 132 -2.91 0.04 29.08
C ARG A 132 -2.87 -1.11 30.10
N ASN A 133 -2.25 -2.24 29.76
CA ASN A 133 -1.90 -3.30 30.70
C ASN A 133 -0.44 -3.72 30.47
N GLY A 134 0.49 -3.05 31.14
CA GLY A 134 1.72 -3.60 31.75
C GLY A 134 2.66 -4.58 31.03
N GLN A 135 2.46 -4.92 29.76
CA GLN A 135 3.35 -5.75 28.96
C GLN A 135 3.45 -5.11 27.59
N GLY A 136 4.66 -4.62 27.27
CA GLY A 136 4.96 -3.91 26.04
C GLY A 136 4.78 -4.81 24.82
N ARG A 137 3.59 -4.76 24.23
CA ARG A 137 3.41 -4.96 22.80
C ARG A 137 3.12 -3.57 22.24
N SER A 138 4.05 -3.03 21.45
CA SER A 138 3.81 -1.81 20.70
C SER A 138 2.51 -2.01 19.93
N SER A 139 1.52 -1.13 20.12
CA SER A 139 0.39 -1.04 19.21
C SER A 139 0.98 -0.72 17.83
N GLU A 140 1.18 -1.75 17.00
CA GLU A 140 1.74 -1.58 15.69
C GLU A 140 0.80 -0.69 14.90
N ARG A 141 1.28 0.49 14.53
CA ARG A 141 0.64 1.30 13.50
C ARG A 141 0.80 0.51 12.22
N THR A 142 -0.13 -0.39 11.93
CA THR A 142 -0.01 -1.29 10.79
C THR A 142 -0.56 -0.62 9.55
N ALA A 143 0.22 -0.60 8.48
CA ALA A 143 -0.30 -0.19 7.19
C ALA A 143 -1.39 -1.17 6.71
N PHE A 144 -2.39 -0.67 5.99
CA PHE A 144 -3.42 -1.50 5.40
C PHE A 144 -2.91 -2.05 4.07
N VAL A 145 -2.64 -3.36 4.00
CA VAL A 145 -2.17 -4.03 2.79
C VAL A 145 -3.29 -4.91 2.25
N PHE A 146 -3.72 -4.64 1.01
CA PHE A 146 -4.82 -5.31 0.35
C PHE A 146 -4.30 -6.11 -0.84
N SER A 147 -4.63 -7.41 -0.87
CA SER A 147 -4.65 -8.16 -2.13
C SER A 147 -5.80 -7.67 -3.03
N PRO A 148 -5.77 -7.95 -4.35
CA PRO A 148 -6.88 -7.60 -5.24
C PRO A 148 -8.25 -8.08 -4.73
N ASN A 149 -8.33 -9.32 -4.23
CA ASN A 149 -9.58 -9.88 -3.73
C ASN A 149 -10.06 -9.19 -2.45
N GLN A 150 -9.17 -8.87 -1.53
CA GLN A 150 -9.52 -8.13 -0.31
C GLN A 150 -9.98 -6.70 -0.62
N LEU A 151 -9.32 -6.03 -1.57
CA LEU A 151 -9.72 -4.69 -2.01
C LEU A 151 -11.12 -4.71 -2.62
N TRP A 152 -11.40 -5.63 -3.53
CA TRP A 152 -12.65 -5.64 -4.28
C TRP A 152 -13.81 -6.29 -3.52
N LYS A 153 -13.57 -7.42 -2.86
CA LYS A 153 -14.63 -8.33 -2.39
C LYS A 153 -14.53 -8.69 -0.92
N ASP A 154 -13.42 -9.26 -0.48
CA ASP A 154 -13.40 -9.97 0.81
C ASP A 154 -13.20 -9.02 2.00
N GLY A 155 -12.75 -7.80 1.73
CA GLY A 155 -12.39 -6.82 2.74
C GLY A 155 -11.07 -7.16 3.44
N LEU A 156 -10.65 -6.27 4.33
CA LEU A 156 -9.47 -6.46 5.18
C LEU A 156 -9.91 -6.66 6.62
N LYS A 157 -9.34 -7.66 7.28
CA LYS A 157 -9.67 -8.03 8.66
C LYS A 157 -8.38 -8.22 9.46
N THR A 158 -8.43 -7.96 10.76
CA THR A 158 -7.34 -8.33 11.68
C THR A 158 -7.28 -9.85 11.89
N GLU A 159 -6.22 -10.35 12.51
CA GLU A 159 -6.10 -11.76 12.88
C GLU A 159 -7.23 -12.22 13.83
N GLU A 160 -7.73 -11.32 14.67
CA GLU A 160 -8.88 -11.55 15.56
C GLU A 160 -10.24 -11.48 14.83
N GLY A 161 -10.24 -11.25 13.52
CA GLY A 161 -11.44 -11.21 12.69
C GLY A 161 -12.17 -9.86 12.69
N VAL A 162 -11.59 -8.80 13.27
CA VAL A 162 -12.18 -7.46 13.26
C VAL A 162 -12.11 -6.91 11.84
N VAL A 163 -13.25 -6.49 11.28
CA VAL A 163 -13.32 -5.93 9.93
C VAL A 163 -12.78 -4.50 9.94
N LEU A 164 -11.67 -4.27 9.24
CA LEU A 164 -11.05 -2.96 9.06
C LEU A 164 -11.61 -2.25 7.81
N CYS A 165 -11.98 -3.03 6.79
CA CYS A 165 -12.57 -2.57 5.54
C CYS A 165 -13.44 -3.67 4.95
N ASN A 166 -14.60 -3.36 4.38
CA ASN A 166 -15.52 -4.37 3.82
C ASN A 166 -15.18 -4.78 2.38
N GLY A 167 -14.35 -4.00 1.69
CA GLY A 167 -14.09 -4.14 0.26
C GLY A 167 -15.09 -3.34 -0.58
N ILE A 168 -14.62 -2.89 -1.76
CA ILE A 168 -15.33 -1.91 -2.60
C ILE A 168 -16.72 -2.39 -3.00
N ILE A 169 -16.90 -3.66 -3.35
CA ILE A 169 -18.20 -4.18 -3.79
C ILE A 169 -19.21 -4.11 -2.65
N HIS A 170 -18.84 -4.56 -1.45
CA HIS A 170 -19.74 -4.53 -0.30
C HIS A 170 -20.06 -3.10 0.12
N ASP A 171 -19.04 -2.24 0.19
CA ASP A 171 -19.23 -0.83 0.56
C ASP A 171 -20.14 -0.11 -0.44
N VAL A 172 -19.97 -0.30 -1.75
CA VAL A 172 -20.84 0.34 -2.75
C VAL A 172 -22.27 -0.16 -2.68
N VAL A 173 -22.48 -1.47 -2.47
CA VAL A 173 -23.83 -2.03 -2.29
C VAL A 173 -24.50 -1.42 -1.06
N ASP A 174 -23.76 -1.30 0.04
CA ASP A 174 -24.23 -0.68 1.27
C ASP A 174 -24.51 0.80 1.12
N TRP A 175 -23.66 1.54 0.39
CA TRP A 175 -23.88 2.95 0.11
C TRP A 175 -25.12 3.17 -0.74
N LYS A 176 -25.32 2.41 -1.82
CA LYS A 176 -26.53 2.51 -2.63
C LYS A 176 -27.81 2.26 -1.82
N ALA A 177 -27.77 1.33 -0.87
CA ALA A 177 -28.94 0.98 -0.06
C ALA A 177 -29.19 1.95 1.11
N ARG A 178 -28.13 2.46 1.76
CA ARG A 178 -28.23 3.13 3.07
C ARG A 178 -27.64 4.53 3.11
N ARG A 179 -26.77 4.89 2.16
CA ARG A 179 -26.01 6.15 2.10
C ARG A 179 -25.81 6.60 0.65
N PRO A 180 -26.90 6.88 -0.09
CA PRO A 180 -26.83 7.19 -1.52
C PRO A 180 -25.90 8.38 -1.81
N GLU A 181 -25.75 9.32 -0.88
CA GLU A 181 -24.83 10.45 -0.98
C GLU A 181 -23.37 10.04 -1.19
N LEU A 182 -22.93 8.92 -0.60
CA LEU A 182 -21.58 8.38 -0.79
C LEU A 182 -21.44 7.74 -2.18
N SER A 183 -22.48 7.05 -2.64
CA SER A 183 -22.51 6.50 -4.00
C SER A 183 -22.51 7.60 -5.07
N ASP A 184 -23.15 8.75 -4.79
CA ASP A 184 -23.14 9.92 -5.68
C ASP A 184 -21.78 10.61 -5.73
N VAL A 185 -21.03 10.64 -4.61
CA VAL A 185 -19.63 11.08 -4.62
C VAL A 185 -18.80 10.16 -5.52
N LEU A 186 -18.91 8.84 -5.38
CA LEU A 186 -18.15 7.90 -6.20
C LEU A 186 -18.53 8.00 -7.68
N ASN A 187 -19.82 8.12 -8.01
CA ASN A 187 -20.25 8.36 -9.39
C ASN A 187 -19.64 9.64 -9.96
N ARG A 188 -19.59 10.75 -9.20
CA ARG A 188 -18.93 11.99 -9.65
C ARG A 188 -17.44 11.80 -9.90
N VAL A 189 -16.75 11.01 -9.07
CA VAL A 189 -15.33 10.66 -9.29
C VAL A 189 -15.19 9.86 -10.59
N LEU A 190 -16.00 8.81 -10.78
CA LEU A 190 -15.99 8.01 -12.00
C LEU A 190 -16.24 8.87 -13.24
N SER A 191 -17.25 9.75 -13.21
CA SER A 191 -17.53 10.65 -14.34
C SER A 191 -16.36 11.57 -14.69
N ARG A 192 -15.52 11.95 -13.72
CA ARG A 192 -14.32 12.77 -13.96
C ARG A 192 -13.12 11.98 -14.46
N LEU A 193 -13.02 10.69 -14.09
CA LEU A 193 -11.93 9.81 -14.52
C LEU A 193 -12.24 9.08 -15.83
N SER A 194 -13.50 9.04 -16.23
CA SER A 194 -13.94 8.38 -17.46
C SER A 194 -13.41 9.09 -18.70
N ALA A 195 -13.08 8.31 -19.73
CA ALA A 195 -12.84 8.85 -21.06
C ALA A 195 -14.16 9.40 -21.63
N SER A 196 -14.09 10.41 -22.51
CA SER A 196 -15.28 11.04 -23.09
C SER A 196 -16.12 10.08 -23.93
N ASP A 197 -15.47 9.07 -24.52
CA ASP A 197 -16.06 8.03 -25.36
C ASP A 197 -16.46 6.76 -24.58
N GLU A 198 -16.00 6.60 -23.33
CA GLU A 198 -16.33 5.48 -22.46
C GLU A 198 -16.73 5.96 -21.04
N PRO A 199 -17.89 6.61 -20.89
CA PRO A 199 -18.32 7.17 -19.61
C PRO A 199 -18.69 6.08 -18.61
N MET A 200 -18.05 6.01 -17.44
CA MET A 200 -18.29 5.00 -16.41
C MET A 200 -19.22 5.50 -15.30
N ARG A 201 -20.17 4.65 -14.89
CA ARG A 201 -20.99 4.83 -13.68
C ARG A 201 -21.19 3.53 -12.92
N LEU A 202 -21.53 3.64 -11.64
CA LEU A 202 -21.91 2.50 -10.82
C LEU A 202 -23.25 1.90 -11.30
N GLY A 203 -23.21 0.68 -11.81
CA GLY A 203 -24.39 -0.11 -12.14
C GLY A 203 -25.13 -0.59 -10.90
N GLU A 204 -26.34 -1.09 -11.07
CA GLU A 204 -27.12 -1.65 -9.97
C GLU A 204 -26.48 -2.95 -9.44
N PRO A 205 -26.50 -3.18 -8.11
CA PRO A 205 -26.10 -4.46 -7.54
C PRO A 205 -26.90 -5.61 -8.16
N GLN A 206 -26.23 -6.63 -8.68
CA GLN A 206 -26.89 -7.82 -9.22
C GLN A 206 -26.48 -9.07 -8.45
N ARG A 207 -27.47 -9.90 -8.09
CA ARG A 207 -27.23 -11.27 -7.64
C ARG A 207 -27.20 -12.20 -8.85
N LEU A 208 -26.07 -12.86 -9.04
CA LEU A 208 -25.88 -13.90 -10.04
C LEU A 208 -26.06 -15.25 -9.35
N TRP A 209 -26.87 -16.10 -9.97
CA TRP A 209 -27.01 -17.50 -9.60
C TRP A 209 -26.15 -18.32 -10.55
N ILE A 210 -25.10 -18.94 -10.03
CA ILE A 210 -24.32 -19.92 -10.80
C ILE A 210 -24.77 -21.31 -10.36
N PHE A 211 -25.30 -22.08 -11.30
CA PHE A 211 -25.58 -23.50 -11.11
C PHE A 211 -24.28 -24.26 -11.31
N LEU A 212 -23.69 -24.75 -10.22
CA LEU A 212 -22.58 -25.70 -10.31
C LEU A 212 -23.12 -27.07 -10.73
N PRO A 213 -22.30 -27.94 -11.37
CA PRO A 213 -22.72 -29.26 -11.85
C PRO A 213 -23.35 -30.16 -10.76
N CYS A 214 -23.06 -29.87 -9.49
CA CYS A 214 -23.59 -30.54 -8.32
C CYS A 214 -24.98 -30.03 -7.84
N GLY A 215 -25.62 -29.11 -8.57
CA GLY A 215 -27.02 -28.70 -8.31
C GLY A 215 -27.22 -27.70 -7.16
N CYS A 216 -26.16 -27.31 -6.46
CA CYS A 216 -26.23 -26.27 -5.42
C CYS A 216 -26.13 -24.86 -6.04
N PRO A 217 -27.14 -23.99 -5.88
CA PRO A 217 -27.05 -22.62 -6.34
C PRO A 217 -26.06 -21.83 -5.46
N MET A 218 -25.01 -21.27 -6.07
CA MET A 218 -24.15 -20.28 -5.43
C MET A 218 -24.62 -18.88 -5.81
N ALA A 219 -24.86 -18.04 -4.80
CA ALA A 219 -25.18 -16.62 -4.98
C ALA A 219 -23.89 -15.80 -4.98
N ILE A 220 -23.63 -15.07 -6.06
CA ILE A 220 -22.52 -14.13 -6.17
C ILE A 220 -23.09 -12.73 -6.40
N SER A 221 -22.66 -11.76 -5.61
CA SER A 221 -23.01 -10.35 -5.85
C SER A 221 -21.98 -9.72 -6.79
N ARG A 222 -22.45 -9.05 -7.84
CA ARG A 222 -21.61 -8.31 -8.78
C ARG A 222 -22.05 -6.85 -8.83
N LEU A 223 -21.07 -5.97 -8.82
CA LEU A 223 -21.23 -4.58 -9.23
C LEU A 223 -20.65 -4.42 -10.63
N SER A 224 -21.37 -3.74 -11.53
CA SER A 224 -20.88 -3.43 -12.86
C SER A 224 -20.51 -1.96 -12.96
N MET A 225 -19.43 -1.66 -13.68
CA MET A 225 -19.20 -0.31 -14.23
C MET A 225 -19.91 -0.30 -15.57
N LEU A 226 -20.90 0.57 -15.76
CA LEU A 226 -21.69 0.62 -16.99
C LEU A 226 -21.39 1.89 -17.77
N PRO A 227 -21.43 1.83 -19.12
CA PRO A 227 -21.44 3.02 -19.95
C PRO A 227 -22.66 3.88 -19.61
N GLN A 228 -22.46 5.19 -19.49
CA GLN A 228 -23.57 6.15 -19.48
C GLN A 228 -24.13 6.25 -20.91
N ARG A 229 -25.39 5.84 -21.10
CA ARG A 229 -26.14 6.06 -22.34
C ARG A 229 -26.84 7.40 -22.28
#